data_AF-U7HVT4-F1
#
_entry.id   AF-U7HVT4-F1
#
_cell.length_a   1.000
_cell.length_b   1.000
_cell.length_c   1.000
_cell.angle_alpha   90.00
_cell.angle_beta   90.00
_cell.angle_gamma   90.00
#
_symmetry.space_group_name_H-M   'P 1'
#
loop_
_entity.id
_entity.type
_entity.pdbx_description
1 polymer ?
#
loop_
_entity_poly.entity_id
_entity_poly.type
_entity_poly.pdbx_seq_one_letter_code
_entity_poly.pdbx_strand_id
1 'polypeptide(L)'
;MNQEQMIDLLRERTLKICELSLEVSKRGLAQAFVSLFGNTKAMSADVQPIDAVHREDSALPRPGKLAEVDILFYFYDFHNQQEQEEHFREQLTEADQYIAYLQLLLAQDKPIKMAAMRGAA
;
A
#
# COMPACT_ATOMS: atom_id res chain seq x y z
N MET A 1 13.18 20.31 -0.31
CA MET A 1 12.85 19.69 -1.62
C MET A 1 11.66 20.43 -2.21
N ASN A 2 11.51 20.55 -3.54
CA ASN A 2 10.30 21.19 -4.09
C ASN A 2 9.13 20.19 -4.18
N GLN A 3 7.90 20.69 -4.37
CA GLN A 3 6.71 19.83 -4.36
C GLN A 3 6.70 18.81 -5.51
N GLU A 4 7.17 19.21 -6.70
CA GLU A 4 7.22 18.34 -7.87
C GLU A 4 8.14 17.13 -7.63
N GLN A 5 9.32 17.36 -7.06
CA GLN A 5 10.26 16.31 -6.66
C GLN A 5 9.67 15.36 -5.61
N MET A 6 8.94 15.90 -4.62
CA MET A 6 8.24 15.07 -3.63
C MET A 6 7.18 14.17 -4.30
N ILE A 7 6.38 14.76 -5.19
CA ILE A 7 5.34 14.03 -5.92
C ILE A 7 5.94 12.92 -6.78
N ASP A 8 7.02 13.21 -7.51
CA ASP A 8 7.65 12.22 -8.38
C ASP A 8 8.23 11.04 -7.60
N LEU A 9 8.85 11.28 -6.43
CA LEU A 9 9.31 10.21 -5.55
C LEU A 9 8.15 9.33 -5.04
N LEU A 10 7.03 9.93 -4.63
CA LEU A 10 5.84 9.17 -4.22
C LEU A 10 5.25 8.38 -5.39
N ARG A 11 5.28 8.91 -6.61
CA ARG A 11 4.86 8.20 -7.82
C ARG A 11 5.76 7.01 -8.14
N GLU A 12 7.08 7.16 -8.01
CA GLU A 12 8.01 6.04 -8.18
C GLU A 12 7.70 4.89 -7.21
N ARG A 13 7.44 5.21 -5.93
CA ARG A 13 7.04 4.19 -4.94
C ARG A 13 5.69 3.56 -5.26
N THR A 14 4.74 4.37 -5.71
CA THR A 14 3.43 3.88 -6.15
C THR A 14 3.54 2.90 -7.31
N LEU A 15 4.33 3.22 -8.33
CA LEU A 15 4.58 2.29 -9.44
C LEU A 15 5.21 0.99 -8.93
N LYS A 16 6.15 1.08 -7.99
CA LYS A 16 6.76 -0.11 -7.41
C LYS A 16 5.77 -0.97 -6.63
N ILE A 17 4.87 -0.34 -5.88
CA ILE A 17 3.78 -1.01 -5.16
C ILE A 17 2.85 -1.71 -6.14
N CYS A 18 2.47 -1.07 -7.26
CA CYS A 18 1.67 -1.68 -8.32
C CYS A 18 2.34 -2.95 -8.89
N GLU A 19 3.62 -2.85 -9.26
CA GLU A 19 4.39 -3.98 -9.80
C GLU A 19 4.44 -5.17 -8.84
N LEU A 20 4.78 -4.91 -7.58
CA LEU A 20 4.93 -5.95 -6.57
C LEU A 20 3.58 -6.56 -6.19
N SER A 21 2.53 -5.74 -6.08
CA SER A 21 1.16 -6.22 -5.80
C SER A 21 0.65 -7.12 -6.92
N LEU A 22 0.90 -6.77 -8.18
CA LEU A 22 0.57 -7.63 -9.32
C LEU A 22 1.31 -8.97 -9.26
N GLU A 23 2.61 -8.96 -8.95
CA GLU A 23 3.39 -10.19 -8.87
C GLU A 23 2.95 -11.09 -7.69
N VAL A 24 2.65 -10.51 -6.52
CA VAL A 24 2.10 -11.23 -5.36
C VAL A 24 0.79 -11.93 -5.72
N SER A 25 -0.13 -11.19 -6.35
CA SER A 25 -1.43 -11.72 -6.78
C SER A 25 -1.29 -12.78 -7.88
N LYS A 26 -0.43 -12.56 -8.87
CA LYS A 26 -0.15 -13.50 -9.97
C LYS A 26 0.41 -14.84 -9.47
N ARG A 27 1.25 -14.82 -8.44
CA ARG A 27 1.80 -16.04 -7.81
C ARG A 27 0.81 -16.73 -6.86
N GLY A 28 -0.35 -16.12 -6.60
CA GLY A 28 -1.35 -16.67 -5.68
C GLY A 28 -0.88 -16.70 -4.23
N LEU A 29 -0.01 -15.77 -3.84
CA LEU A 29 0.54 -15.70 -2.47
C LEU A 29 -0.45 -15.03 -1.51
N ALA A 30 -1.09 -13.97 -1.98
CA ALA A 30 -2.07 -13.19 -1.23
C ALA A 30 -2.95 -12.43 -2.24
N GLN A 31 -4.06 -11.87 -1.76
CA GLN A 31 -4.86 -10.92 -2.53
C GLN A 31 -4.27 -9.52 -2.32
N ALA A 32 -3.53 -8.99 -3.29
CA ALA A 32 -2.98 -7.63 -3.23
C ALA A 32 -3.78 -6.69 -4.14
N PHE A 33 -4.49 -5.74 -3.53
CA PHE A 33 -5.34 -4.76 -4.17
C PHE A 33 -4.62 -3.41 -4.29
N VAL A 34 -4.84 -2.72 -5.41
CA VAL A 34 -4.37 -1.34 -5.60
C VAL A 34 -5.49 -0.53 -6.25
N SER A 35 -5.72 0.67 -5.74
CA SER A 35 -6.72 1.62 -6.24
C SER A 35 -6.09 3.00 -6.42
N LEU A 36 -6.25 3.57 -7.61
CA LEU A 36 -5.88 4.96 -7.91
C LEU A 36 -7.16 5.80 -7.99
N PHE A 37 -7.21 6.93 -7.29
CA PHE A 37 -8.41 7.77 -7.21
C PHE A 37 -8.07 9.26 -7.14
N GLY A 38 -9.12 10.09 -7.14
CA GLY A 38 -8.98 11.55 -7.09
C GLY A 38 -8.34 12.15 -8.34
N ASN A 39 -8.58 11.58 -9.53
CA ASN A 39 -7.89 11.95 -10.78
C ASN A 39 -6.36 11.80 -10.66
N THR A 40 -5.94 10.60 -10.24
CA THR A 40 -4.53 10.21 -10.00
C THR A 40 -3.81 11.05 -8.96
N LYS A 41 -4.54 11.63 -8.00
CA LYS A 41 -4.01 12.39 -6.86
C LYS A 41 -3.75 11.54 -5.62
N ALA A 42 -4.28 10.34 -5.57
CA ALA A 42 -4.07 9.44 -4.45
C ALA A 42 -4.07 7.97 -4.89
N MET A 43 -3.39 7.15 -4.09
CA MET A 43 -3.35 5.70 -4.21
C MET A 43 -3.67 5.08 -2.85
N SER A 44 -4.43 3.99 -2.85
CA SER A 44 -4.57 3.08 -1.71
C SER A 44 -4.18 1.69 -2.17
N ALA A 45 -3.46 0.96 -1.34
CA ALA A 45 -3.16 -0.44 -1.57
C ALA A 45 -3.33 -1.24 -0.27
N ASP A 46 -3.83 -2.47 -0.40
CA ASP A 46 -3.96 -3.39 0.72
C ASP A 46 -3.68 -4.83 0.33
N VAL A 47 -3.13 -5.61 1.27
CA VAL A 47 -2.93 -7.06 1.11
C VAL A 47 -3.80 -7.82 2.09
N GLN A 48 -4.43 -8.87 1.60
CA GLN A 48 -5.23 -9.81 2.39
C GLN A 48 -4.80 -11.25 2.12
N PRO A 49 -5.08 -12.19 3.04
CA PRO A 49 -4.89 -13.61 2.79
C PRO A 49 -5.59 -14.08 1.52
N ILE A 50 -5.02 -15.11 0.88
CA ILE A 50 -5.51 -15.64 -0.39
C ILE A 50 -6.94 -16.20 -0.31
N ASP A 51 -7.37 -16.60 0.89
CA ASP A 51 -8.69 -17.15 1.20
C ASP A 51 -9.61 -16.15 1.94
N ALA A 52 -9.21 -14.87 2.01
CA ALA A 52 -10.06 -13.82 2.54
C ALA A 52 -11.30 -13.61 1.65
N VAL A 53 -12.47 -13.48 2.28
CA VAL A 53 -13.72 -13.22 1.56
C VAL A 53 -13.73 -11.77 1.09
N HIS A 54 -13.69 -11.58 -0.23
CA HIS A 54 -13.82 -10.25 -0.82
C HIS A 54 -15.22 -9.70 -0.53
N ARG A 55 -15.28 -8.48 0.01
CA ARG A 55 -16.52 -7.70 0.13
C ARG A 55 -16.45 -6.55 -0.87
N GLU A 56 -17.36 -6.54 -1.83
CA GLU A 56 -17.47 -5.45 -2.82
C GLU A 56 -17.91 -4.13 -2.17
N ASP A 57 -18.58 -4.18 -1.02
CA ASP A 57 -18.95 -3.01 -0.24
C ASP A 57 -17.75 -2.41 0.49
N SER A 58 -17.26 -1.28 -0.02
CA SER A 58 -16.12 -0.54 0.50
C SER A 58 -16.38 0.15 1.85
N ALA A 59 -17.64 0.24 2.29
CA ALA A 59 -17.99 0.88 3.56
C ALA A 59 -17.70 -0.02 4.79
N LEU A 60 -17.47 -1.32 4.59
CA LEU A 60 -17.17 -2.25 5.66
C LEU A 60 -15.66 -2.52 5.76
N PRO A 61 -15.08 -2.51 6.97
CA PRO A 61 -13.69 -2.91 7.15
C PRO A 61 -13.51 -4.34 6.64
N ARG A 62 -12.51 -4.53 5.78
CA ARG A 62 -12.19 -5.86 5.22
C ARG A 62 -11.50 -6.68 6.32
N PRO A 63 -12.17 -7.70 6.89
CA PRO A 63 -11.59 -8.45 8.00
C PRO A 63 -10.37 -9.24 7.50
N GLY A 64 -9.24 -9.08 8.19
CA GLY A 64 -8.02 -9.84 7.88
C GLY A 64 -7.03 -9.16 6.94
N LYS A 65 -7.06 -7.82 6.78
CA LYS A 65 -5.96 -7.09 6.13
C LYS A 65 -4.63 -7.40 6.85
N LEU A 66 -3.60 -7.66 6.06
CA LEU A 66 -2.22 -7.91 6.52
C LEU A 66 -1.42 -6.61 6.60
N ALA A 67 -1.60 -5.75 5.60
CA ALA A 67 -0.96 -4.45 5.49
C ALA A 67 -1.83 -3.56 4.59
N GLU A 68 -1.74 -2.25 4.80
CA GLU A 68 -2.33 -1.23 3.95
C GLU A 68 -1.43 0.00 3.88
N VAL A 69 -1.55 0.77 2.80
CA VAL A 69 -0.86 2.05 2.64
C VAL A 69 -1.72 2.99 1.79
N ASP A 70 -1.78 4.25 2.20
CA ASP A 70 -2.42 5.33 1.46
C ASP A 70 -1.36 6.40 1.12
N ILE A 71 -1.31 6.80 -0.14
CA ILE A 71 -0.34 7.78 -0.66
C ILE A 71 -1.11 8.92 -1.34
N LEU A 72 -0.81 10.16 -0.95
CA LEU A 72 -1.35 11.40 -1.49
C LEU A 72 -0.29 12.15 -2.29
N PHE A 73 -0.58 12.45 -3.56
CA PHE A 73 0.30 13.18 -4.48
C PHE A 73 0.00 14.69 -4.51
N TYR A 74 -0.45 15.25 -3.40
CA TYR A 74 -0.74 16.67 -3.29
C TYR A 74 -0.42 17.18 -1.90
N PHE A 75 -0.04 18.46 -1.84
CA PHE A 75 0.43 19.13 -0.64
C PHE A 75 -0.23 20.51 -0.47
N TYR A 76 -1.45 20.67 -0.98
CA TYR A 76 -2.15 21.98 -1.00
C TYR A 76 -2.64 22.43 0.38
N ASP A 77 -2.66 21.53 1.36
CA ASP A 77 -3.22 21.77 2.69
C ASP A 77 -2.19 22.25 3.73
N PHE A 78 -0.90 22.34 3.36
CA PHE A 78 0.16 22.70 4.29
C PHE A 78 0.47 24.21 4.29
N HIS A 79 0.52 24.80 5.48
CA HIS A 79 0.75 26.24 5.66
C HIS A 79 2.23 26.63 5.69
N ASN A 80 3.13 25.65 5.87
CA ASN A 80 4.57 25.87 5.79
C ASN A 80 5.31 24.67 5.17
N GLN A 81 6.53 24.92 4.69
CA GLN A 81 7.35 23.92 4.01
C GLN A 81 7.81 22.79 4.94
N GLN A 82 7.99 23.05 6.24
CA GLN A 82 8.46 22.04 7.18
C GLN A 82 7.43 20.93 7.38
N GLU A 83 6.17 21.29 7.66
CA GLU A 83 5.05 20.34 7.78
C GLU A 83 4.87 19.54 6.50
N GLN A 84 4.99 20.19 5.35
CA GLN A 84 4.94 19.51 4.05
C GLN A 84 6.04 18.45 3.94
N GLU A 85 7.28 18.79 4.28
CA GLU A 85 8.41 17.86 4.20
C GLU A 85 8.31 16.73 5.23
N GLU A 86 7.77 17.00 6.42
CA GLU A 86 7.49 15.98 7.44
C GLU A 86 6.44 14.99 6.93
N HIS A 87 5.30 15.48 6.45
CA HIS A 87 4.25 14.63 5.88
C HIS A 87 4.72 13.81 4.68
N PHE A 88 5.52 14.43 3.79
CA PHE A 88 6.15 13.71 2.69
C PHE A 88 7.07 12.58 3.20
N ARG A 89 7.90 12.82 4.23
CA ARG A 89 8.80 11.81 4.79
C ARG A 89 8.04 10.66 5.42
N GLU A 90 6.92 10.93 6.08
CA GLU A 90 6.03 9.92 6.65
C GLU A 90 5.47 9.01 5.54
N GLN A 91 4.84 9.59 4.53
CA GLN A 91 4.31 8.82 3.41
C GLN A 91 5.38 8.00 2.68
N LEU A 92 6.58 8.57 2.48
CA LEU A 92 7.68 7.85 1.85
C LEU A 92 8.13 6.66 2.69
N THR A 93 8.20 6.83 4.01
CA THR A 93 8.58 5.77 4.95
C THR A 93 7.54 4.66 4.97
N GLU A 94 6.25 4.99 5.02
CA GLU A 94 5.15 4.02 4.97
C GLU A 94 5.15 3.25 3.64
N ALA A 95 5.36 3.92 2.52
CA ALA A 95 5.48 3.29 1.21
C ALA A 95 6.67 2.33 1.13
N ASP A 96 7.84 2.72 1.66
CA ASP A 96 9.03 1.86 1.70
C ASP A 96 8.82 0.64 2.61
N GLN A 97 8.16 0.80 3.76
CA GLN A 97 7.79 -0.32 4.64
C GLN A 97 6.82 -1.28 3.96
N TYR A 98 5.81 -0.76 3.26
CA TYR A 98 4.86 -1.57 2.51
C TYR A 98 5.54 -2.33 1.35
N ILE A 99 6.46 -1.69 0.63
CA ILE A 99 7.28 -2.33 -0.41
C ILE A 99 8.12 -3.47 0.20
N ALA A 100 8.79 -3.22 1.32
CA ALA A 100 9.57 -4.25 2.01
C ALA A 100 8.70 -5.44 2.43
N TYR A 101 7.47 -5.17 2.89
CA TYR A 101 6.50 -6.22 3.21
C TYR A 101 6.13 -7.05 1.97
N LEU A 102 5.80 -6.43 0.82
CA LEU A 102 5.51 -7.15 -0.41
C LEU A 102 6.70 -7.99 -0.90
N GLN A 103 7.91 -7.45 -0.81
CA GLN A 103 9.13 -8.19 -1.15
C GLN A 103 9.35 -9.40 -0.23
N LEU A 104 9.04 -9.26 1.07
CA LEU A 104 9.07 -10.37 2.02
C LEU A 104 8.08 -11.47 1.62
N LEU A 105 6.85 -11.12 1.23
CA LEU A 105 5.87 -12.09 0.74
C LEU A 105 6.39 -12.86 -0.48
N LEU A 106 6.94 -12.13 -1.46
CA LEU A 106 7.53 -12.73 -2.66
C LEU A 106 8.74 -13.63 -2.36
N ALA A 107 9.56 -13.27 -1.37
CA ALA A 107 10.72 -14.06 -0.95
C ALA A 107 10.31 -15.33 -0.20
N GLN A 108 9.22 -15.29 0.59
CA GLN A 108 8.70 -16.44 1.30
C GLN A 108 8.06 -17.47 0.36
N ASP A 109 7.51 -17.00 -0.77
CA ASP A 109 6.92 -17.82 -1.85
C ASP A 109 5.89 -18.85 -1.32
N LYS A 110 5.12 -18.44 -0.31
CA LYS A 110 4.11 -19.27 0.34
C LYS A 110 2.77 -18.52 0.42
N PRO A 111 1.65 -19.17 0.05
CA PRO A 111 0.35 -18.56 0.22
C PRO A 111 0.01 -18.29 1.68
N ILE A 112 -0.46 -17.07 1.97
CA ILE A 112 -0.94 -16.68 3.31
C ILE A 112 -2.43 -16.94 3.39
N LYS A 113 -2.85 -17.69 4.42
CA LYS A 113 -4.25 -18.02 4.70
C LYS A 113 -4.72 -17.43 6.01
N MET A 114 -6.02 -17.16 6.13
CA MET A 114 -6.66 -16.65 7.35
C MET A 114 -6.40 -17.54 8.57
N ALA A 115 -6.28 -18.86 8.38
CA ALA A 115 -5.98 -19.80 9.47
C ALA A 115 -4.59 -19.57 10.10
N ALA A 116 -3.60 -19.15 9.30
CA ALA A 116 -2.25 -18.85 9.79
C ALA A 116 -2.23 -17.61 10.71
N MET A 117 -3.19 -16.70 10.56
CA MET A 117 -3.34 -15.52 11.41
C MET A 117 -3.94 -15.84 12.78
N ARG A 118 -4.75 -16.89 12.89
CA ARG A 118 -5.44 -17.27 14.14
C ARG A 118 -4.58 -18.08 15.10
N GLY A 119 -3.46 -18.65 14.64
CA GLY A 119 -2.53 -19.43 15.45
C GLY A 119 -1.45 -18.63 16.17
N ALA A 120 -1.43 -17.30 15.99
CA ALA A 120 -0.45 -16.39 16.59
C ALA A 120 -1.03 -15.51 17.72
N ALA A 121 -2.25 -15.83 18.18
CA ALA A 121 -2.96 -15.14 19.27
C ALA A 121 -2.95 -15.96 20.56
#